data_AF-A0A6J4NQV7-F1
#
_entry.id   AF-A0A6J4NQV7-F1
#
_cell.length_a   1.000
_cell.length_b   1.000
_cell.length_c   1.000
_cell.angle_alpha   90.00
_cell.angle_beta   90.00
_cell.angle_gamma   90.00
#
_symmetry.space_group_name_H-M   'P 1'
#
loop_
_entity.id
_entity.type
_entity.pdbx_description
1 polymer ?
#
loop_
_entity_poly.entity_id
_entity_poly.type
_entity_poly.pdbx_seq_one_letter_code
_entity_poly.pdbx_strand_id
1 'polypeptide(L)' 'MVRSIAGAAATKTYRCPGCNQAVTPGTPHVVVWPDVPMLSSATGLDERRHWHTSCWQRRP' A
#
# COMPACT_ATOMS: atom_id res chain seq x y z
N MET A 1 7.01 4.24 6.81
CA MET A 1 6.15 3.39 7.66
C MET A 1 5.40 2.35 6.84
N VAL A 2 5.00 1.25 7.48
CA VAL A 2 4.15 0.19 6.90
C VAL A 2 3.01 -0.14 7.86
N ARG A 3 1.81 -0.39 7.32
CA ARG A 3 0.66 -0.87 8.11
C ARG A 3 -0.11 -1.95 7.36
N SER A 4 -0.50 -3.00 8.09
CA SER A 4 -1.36 -4.05 7.59
C SER A 4 -2.81 -3.62 7.53
N ILE A 5 -3.51 -4.03 6.47
CA ILE A 5 -4.95 -3.84 6.26
C ILE A 5 -5.59 -5.22 6.18
N ALA A 6 -6.55 -5.47 7.06
CA ALA A 6 -7.37 -6.68 7.02
C ALA A 6 -8.26 -6.67 5.77
N GLY A 7 -8.57 -7.86 5.23
CA GLY A 7 -9.42 -7.99 4.05
C GLY A 7 -10.79 -7.32 4.21
N ALA A 8 -11.39 -7.43 5.40
CA ALA A 8 -12.66 -6.77 5.72
C ALA A 8 -12.60 -5.23 5.65
N ALA A 9 -11.42 -4.62 5.85
CA ALA A 9 -11.22 -3.18 5.73
C ALA A 9 -10.79 -2.75 4.31
N ALA A 10 -10.47 -3.71 3.43
CA ALA A 10 -10.13 -3.45 2.04
C ALA A 10 -11.40 -3.31 1.21
N THR A 11 -11.95 -2.11 1.12
CA THR A 11 -13.20 -1.83 0.40
C THR A 11 -12.99 -1.24 -1.00
N LYS A 12 -11.74 -0.90 -1.35
CA LYS A 12 -11.38 -0.26 -2.62
C LYS A 12 -10.29 -1.06 -3.35
N THR A 13 -10.33 -1.02 -4.67
CA THR A 13 -9.28 -1.59 -5.52
C THR A 13 -8.09 -0.64 -5.60
N TYR A 14 -6.89 -1.19 -5.45
CA TYR A 14 -5.64 -0.44 -5.63
C TYR A 14 -4.69 -1.17 -6.58
N ARG A 15 -3.71 -0.47 -7.16
CA ARG A 15 -2.67 -1.10 -7.99
C ARG A 15 -1.43 -1.39 -7.13
N CYS A 16 -0.99 -2.63 -7.10
CA CYS A 16 0.25 -3.02 -6.43
C CYS A 16 1.47 -2.65 -7.30
N PRO A 17 2.44 -1.87 -6.79
CA PRO A 17 3.64 -1.51 -7.55
C PRO A 17 4.58 -2.67 -7.85
N GLY A 18 4.63 -3.69 -6.99
CA GLY A 18 5.57 -4.80 -7.14
C GLY A 18 5.24 -5.77 -8.27
N CYS A 19 3.95 -6.04 -8.50
CA CYS A 19 3.49 -6.97 -9.52
C CYS A 19 2.65 -6.30 -10.62
N ASN A 20 2.36 -5.01 -10.48
CA ASN A 20 1.41 -4.30 -11.32
C ASN A 20 0.08 -5.07 -11.45
N GLN A 21 -0.44 -5.67 -10.38
CA GLN A 21 -1.78 -6.28 -10.37
C GLN A 21 -2.71 -5.54 -9.41
N ALA A 22 -4.02 -5.77 -9.56
CA ALA A 22 -5.02 -5.21 -8.67
C ALA A 22 -4.97 -5.89 -7.29
N VAL A 23 -4.97 -5.09 -6.24
CA VAL A 23 -5.36 -5.48 -4.89
C VAL A 23 -6.86 -5.24 -4.81
N THR A 24 -7.66 -6.29 -4.95
CA THR A 24 -9.13 -6.19 -4.97
C THR A 24 -9.70 -6.04 -3.56
N PRO A 25 -10.93 -5.53 -3.43
CA PRO A 25 -11.64 -5.51 -2.15
C PRO A 25 -11.70 -6.90 -1.52
N GLY A 26 -11.64 -6.97 -0.19
CA GLY A 26 -11.55 -8.24 0.54
C GLY A 26 -10.15 -8.82 0.64
N THR A 27 -9.16 -8.33 -0.13
CA THR A 27 -7.78 -8.85 -0.10
C THR A 27 -6.99 -8.24 1.08
N PRO A 28 -6.49 -9.05 2.02
CA PRO A 28 -5.56 -8.58 3.05
C PRO A 28 -4.24 -8.11 2.40
N HIS A 29 -3.78 -6.92 2.76
CA HIS A 29 -2.65 -6.28 2.10
C HIS A 29 -1.95 -5.29 3.03
N VAL A 30 -0.88 -4.66 2.56
CA VAL A 30 -0.14 -3.64 3.33
C VAL A 30 -0.15 -2.30 2.63
N VAL A 31 -0.17 -1.23 3.41
CA VAL A 31 -0.06 0.14 2.96
C VAL A 31 1.24 0.71 3.46
N VAL A 32 1.98 1.36 2.56
CA VAL A 32 3.32 1.87 2.80
C VAL A 32 3.35 3.32 2.40
N TRP A 33 3.99 4.14 3.22
CA TRP A 33 4.22 5.56 2.97
C TRP A 33 5.52 6.00 3.63
N PRO A 34 6.19 7.07 3.15
CA PRO A 34 7.42 7.55 3.77
C PRO A 34 7.17 8.15 5.15
N ASP A 35 8.18 8.06 6.02
CA ASP A 35 8.12 8.62 7.37
C ASP A 35 8.19 10.15 7.35
N VAL A 36 9.09 10.67 6.50
CA VAL A 36 9.23 12.08 6.17
C VAL A 36 8.50 12.39 4.86
N PRO A 37 7.57 13.37 4.82
CA PRO A 37 6.98 13.82 3.57
C PRO A 37 8.06 14.39 2.65
N MET A 38 8.03 14.00 1.37
CA MET A 38 8.83 14.68 0.36
C MET A 38 8.30 16.11 0.17
N LEU A 39 9.16 17.02 -0.29
CA LEU A 39 8.88 18.46 -0.52
C LEU A 39 7.57 18.75 -1.29
N SER A 40 7.05 17.76 -2.01
CA SER A 40 5.85 17.84 -2.84
C SER A 40 4.54 17.41 -2.14
N SER A 41 4.61 16.97 -0.88
CA SER A 41 3.47 16.38 -0.16
C SER A 41 3.24 17.07 1.18
N ALA A 42 2.01 17.54 1.42
CA ALA A 42 1.63 18.15 2.71
C ALA A 42 1.69 17.14 3.87
N THR A 43 1.64 15.84 3.57
CA THR A 43 1.80 14.75 4.55
C THR A 43 2.29 13.50 3.83
N GLY A 44 3.15 12.68 4.46
CA GLY A 44 3.63 11.42 3.87
C GLY A 44 2.51 10.44 3.51
N LEU A 45 1.32 10.59 4.12
CA LEU A 45 0.13 9.80 3.81
C LEU A 45 -0.41 9.98 2.39
N ASP A 46 -0.15 11.12 1.74
CA ASP A 46 -0.60 11.37 0.36
C ASP A 46 0.12 10.42 -0.62
N GLU A 47 1.35 10.03 -0.28
CA GLU A 47 2.19 9.15 -1.08
C GLU A 47 1.97 7.66 -0.77
N ARG A 48 0.85 7.32 -0.11
CA ARG A 48 0.56 5.94 0.27
C ARG A 48 0.44 5.02 -0.95
N ARG A 49 1.15 3.91 -0.91
CA ARG A 49 1.11 2.84 -1.90
C ARG A 49 0.56 1.57 -1.24
N HIS A 50 -0.35 0.90 -1.95
CA HIS A 50 -0.95 -0.35 -1.51
C HIS A 50 -0.24 -1.53 -2.19
N TRP A 51 0.16 -2.52 -1.41
CA TRP A 51 0.90 -3.69 -1.89
C TRP A 51 0.24 -4.96 -1.40
N HIS A 52 0.18 -6.00 -2.23
CA HIS A 52 -0.04 -7.35 -1.70
C HIS A 52 1.02 -7.67 -0.65
N THR A 53 0.63 -8.33 0.44
CA THR A 53 1.55 -8.66 1.54
C THR A 53 2.76 -9.45 1.04
N SER A 54 2.55 -10.40 0.13
CA SER A 54 3.62 -11.19 -0.49
C SER A 54 4.54 -10.36 -1.39
N CYS A 55 3.99 -9.46 -2.20
CA CYS A 55 4.77 -8.57 -3.06
C CYS A 55 5.61 -7.59 -2.24
N TRP A 56 5.08 -7.08 -1.13
CA TRP A 56 5.85 -6.23 -0.23
C TRP A 56 7.02 -7.00 0.37
N GLN A 57 6.81 -8.20 0.92
CA GLN A 57 7.88 -8.99 1.53
C GLN A 57 9.01 -9.38 0.55
N ARG A 58 8.71 -9.48 -0.75
CA ARG A 58 9.66 -9.89 -1.80
C ARG A 58 10.24 -8.74 -2.62
N ARG A 59 9.95 -7.49 -2.25
CA ARG A 59 10.46 -6.33 -2.98
C ARG A 59 12.01 -6.31 -2.92
N PRO A 60 12.69 -5.95 -4.02
CA PRO A 60 14.14 -5.84 -4.06
C PRO A 60 14.68 -4.72 -3.15
#